data_AF-A0A0C9SR27-F1
#
_entry.id   AF-A0A0C9SR27-F1
#
_cell.length_a   1.000
_cell.length_b   1.000
_cell.length_c   1.000
_cell.angle_alpha   90.00
_cell.angle_beta   90.00
_cell.angle_gamma   90.00
#
_symmetry.space_group_name_H-M   'P 1'
#
loop_
_entity.id
_entity.type
_entity.pdbx_description
1 polymer ?
#
loop_
_entity_poly.entity_id
_entity_poly.type
_entity_poly.pdbx_seq_one_letter_code
_entity_poly.pdbx_strand_id
1 'polypeptide(L)'
;MYDPMVQAVQRQLKTGSVATTASMNGIASILLTNFPSIANHSMPFLIDMLEKTDLMDVAAQGLVITDANGTNHWMKFFERAVHIVDCKNARCPYLSTTAYMKVCKERLEAVYFPTGYALRKNGPKNPKTLQLWEQFASVMGVDEAALLTKWKADKQCCNPLCKRRGEGPNAIVMKCTACQSVYYHGSACQKADWKRHKHECKKA
;
A
#
# COMPACT_ATOMS: atom_id res chain seq x y z
N MET A 1 31.03 10.00 1.33
CA MET A 1 30.42 10.02 -0.02
C MET A 1 28.98 9.47 -0.06
N TYR A 2 28.53 8.65 0.91
CA TYR A 2 27.16 8.10 0.95
C TYR A 2 26.07 9.04 1.49
N ASP A 3 26.44 10.14 2.15
CA ASP A 3 25.53 10.99 2.92
C ASP A 3 24.41 11.65 2.05
N PRO A 4 24.70 12.23 0.86
CA PRO A 4 23.64 12.82 0.03
C PRO A 4 22.62 11.79 -0.49
N MET A 5 23.04 10.56 -0.75
CA MET A 5 22.18 9.47 -1.22
C MET A 5 21.28 8.95 -0.09
N VAL A 6 21.85 8.77 1.11
CA VAL A 6 21.07 8.40 2.30
C VAL A 6 20.04 9.48 2.62
N GLN A 7 20.42 10.75 2.57
CA GLN A 7 19.49 11.87 2.74
C GLN A 7 18.42 11.91 1.64
N ALA A 8 18.74 11.57 0.39
CA ALA A 8 17.77 11.49 -0.68
C ALA A 8 16.74 10.35 -0.46
N VAL A 9 17.21 9.16 -0.06
CA VAL A 9 16.33 8.03 0.29
C VAL A 9 15.48 8.38 1.52
N GLN A 10 16.07 9.01 2.54
CA GLN A 10 15.33 9.50 3.70
C GLN A 10 14.27 10.54 3.33
N ARG A 11 14.57 11.46 2.41
CA ARG A 11 13.59 12.43 1.90
C ARG A 11 12.48 11.74 1.13
N GLN A 12 12.81 10.77 0.27
CA GLN A 12 11.81 9.97 -0.45
C GLN A 12 10.90 9.22 0.54
N LEU A 13 11.48 8.58 1.56
CA LEU A 13 10.76 7.91 2.63
C LEU A 13 9.97 8.86 3.54
N LYS A 14 10.32 10.14 3.63
CA LYS A 14 9.58 11.13 4.46
C LYS A 14 8.46 11.87 3.71
N THR A 15 8.49 11.84 2.38
CA THR A 15 7.59 12.66 1.54
C THR A 15 6.70 11.82 0.65
N GLY A 16 6.94 10.50 0.55
CA GLY A 16 6.30 9.60 -0.40
C GLY A 16 6.53 9.98 -1.87
N SER A 17 7.36 10.98 -2.18
CA SER A 17 7.53 11.51 -3.53
C SER A 17 8.67 10.80 -4.26
N VAL A 18 8.30 9.95 -5.23
CA VAL A 18 9.25 9.26 -6.12
C VAL A 18 9.64 10.16 -7.33
N ALA A 19 9.30 11.45 -7.30
CA ALA A 19 9.70 12.42 -8.32
C ALA A 19 11.23 12.61 -8.41
N THR A 20 11.98 12.05 -7.45
CA THR A 20 13.43 11.91 -7.53
C THR A 20 13.77 10.64 -8.34
N THR A 21 14.19 10.84 -9.59
CA THR A 21 14.79 9.92 -10.59
C THR A 21 14.67 8.40 -10.36
N ALA A 22 14.37 7.64 -11.43
CA ALA A 22 14.35 6.16 -11.42
C ALA A 22 15.58 5.50 -10.74
N SER A 23 16.74 6.15 -10.77
CA SER A 23 17.94 5.77 -10.03
C SER A 23 17.78 5.77 -8.50
N MET A 24 17.15 6.78 -7.89
CA MET A 24 16.93 6.85 -6.43
C MET A 24 15.95 5.75 -6.00
N ASN A 25 14.89 5.55 -6.78
CA ASN A 25 13.96 4.45 -6.54
C ASN A 25 14.67 3.07 -6.59
N GLY A 26 15.59 2.89 -7.55
CA GLY A 26 16.45 1.70 -7.62
C GLY A 26 17.34 1.54 -6.39
N ILE A 27 18.01 2.59 -5.95
CA ILE A 27 18.87 2.54 -4.76
C ILE A 27 18.07 2.26 -3.49
N ALA A 28 16.93 2.94 -3.29
CA ALA A 28 16.03 2.69 -2.18
C ALA A 28 15.60 1.22 -2.14
N SER A 29 15.21 0.66 -3.30
CA SER A 29 14.80 -0.73 -3.39
C SER A 29 15.92 -1.72 -3.04
N ILE A 30 17.17 -1.44 -3.43
CA ILE A 30 18.34 -2.26 -3.09
C ILE A 30 18.60 -2.20 -1.58
N LEU A 31 18.61 -1.00 -1.01
CA LEU A 31 18.82 -0.82 0.43
C LEU A 31 17.74 -1.55 1.23
N LEU A 32 16.47 -1.37 0.86
CA LEU A 32 15.33 -1.95 1.56
C LEU A 32 15.20 -3.47 1.38
N THR A 33 15.56 -4.01 0.22
CA THR A 33 15.57 -5.47 -0.02
C THR A 33 16.61 -6.16 0.86
N ASN A 34 17.77 -5.53 1.03
CA ASN A 34 18.84 -6.08 1.85
C ASN A 34 18.72 -5.66 3.31
N PHE A 35 17.82 -4.72 3.65
CA PHE A 35 17.70 -4.19 5.00
C PHE A 35 17.45 -5.27 6.06
N PRO A 36 16.58 -6.27 5.83
CA PRO A 36 16.43 -7.38 6.77
C PRO A 36 17.74 -8.19 6.91
N SER A 37 18.49 -8.37 5.82
CA SER A 37 19.74 -9.15 5.79
C SER A 37 20.97 -8.40 6.32
N ILE A 38 21.01 -7.07 6.23
CA ILE A 38 22.12 -6.20 6.65
C ILE A 38 22.12 -6.02 8.18
N ALA A 39 21.02 -6.38 8.83
CA ALA A 39 20.70 -5.89 10.14
C ALA A 39 20.58 -7.02 11.17
N ASN A 40 21.43 -6.96 12.20
CA ASN A 40 21.08 -7.43 13.54
C ASN A 40 19.90 -6.62 14.17
N HIS A 41 19.04 -5.98 13.37
CA HIS A 41 17.99 -5.10 13.87
C HIS A 41 16.73 -5.91 14.19
N SER A 42 16.19 -5.62 15.36
CA SER A 42 15.01 -6.27 15.91
C SER A 42 13.73 -5.76 15.22
N MET A 43 12.65 -6.55 15.29
CA MET A 43 11.29 -6.16 14.83
C MET A 43 10.87 -4.72 15.21
N PRO A 44 11.19 -4.20 16.42
CA PRO A 44 10.99 -2.79 16.77
C PRO A 44 11.50 -1.77 15.74
N PHE A 45 12.65 -2.01 15.10
CA PHE A 45 13.16 -1.09 14.08
C PHE A 45 12.27 -1.08 12.83
N LEU A 46 11.82 -2.25 12.36
CA LEU A 46 10.94 -2.34 11.19
C LEU A 46 9.59 -1.68 11.46
N ILE A 47 9.06 -1.83 12.69
CA ILE A 47 7.87 -1.14 13.16
C ILE A 47 8.10 0.37 13.12
N ASP A 48 9.17 0.86 13.74
CA ASP A 48 9.53 2.29 13.78
C ASP A 48 9.62 2.90 12.37
N MET A 49 10.25 2.17 11.45
CA MET A 49 10.36 2.59 10.06
C MET A 49 9.00 2.66 9.37
N LEU A 50 8.12 1.66 9.54
CA LEU A 50 6.77 1.70 8.97
C LEU A 50 5.88 2.77 9.62
N GLU A 51 6.10 3.10 10.89
CA GLU A 51 5.33 4.11 11.62
C GLU A 51 5.78 5.53 11.25
N LYS A 52 7.10 5.76 11.17
CA LYS A 52 7.67 7.11 11.04
C LYS A 52 8.01 7.51 9.60
N THR A 53 7.81 6.62 8.64
CA THR A 53 8.11 6.87 7.22
C THR A 53 6.97 6.40 6.32
N ASP A 54 6.98 6.89 5.08
CA ASP A 54 6.12 6.49 3.97
C ASP A 54 6.69 5.25 3.24
N LEU A 55 7.37 4.34 3.97
CA LEU A 55 8.01 3.17 3.37
C LEU A 55 7.05 2.35 2.50
N MET A 56 5.82 2.13 2.98
CA MET A 56 4.83 1.35 2.23
C MET A 56 4.42 2.06 0.94
N ASP A 57 4.17 3.37 0.99
CA ASP A 57 3.84 4.20 -0.16
C ASP A 57 4.98 4.22 -1.18
N VAL A 58 6.22 4.40 -0.72
CA VAL A 58 7.41 4.37 -1.58
C VAL A 58 7.59 2.99 -2.21
N ALA A 59 7.42 1.91 -1.45
CA ALA A 59 7.52 0.56 -1.99
C ALA A 59 6.43 0.26 -3.02
N ALA A 60 5.20 0.67 -2.74
CA ALA A 60 4.06 0.46 -3.63
C ALA A 60 4.20 1.26 -4.94
N GLN A 61 4.61 2.53 -4.87
CA GLN A 61 4.95 3.33 -6.06
C GLN A 61 6.14 2.72 -6.81
N GLY A 62 7.15 2.25 -6.06
CA GLY A 62 8.31 1.57 -6.60
C GLY A 62 7.95 0.34 -7.42
N LEU A 63 7.01 -0.47 -6.91
CA LEU A 63 6.48 -1.65 -7.59
C LEU A 63 5.77 -1.29 -8.91
N VAL A 64 4.97 -0.22 -8.92
CA VAL A 64 4.29 0.30 -10.14
C VAL A 64 5.32 0.79 -11.17
N ILE A 65 6.38 1.47 -10.74
CA ILE A 65 7.44 1.95 -11.63
C ILE A 65 8.27 0.79 -12.18
N THR A 66 8.58 -0.22 -11.35
CA THR A 66 9.25 -1.46 -11.76
C THR A 66 8.51 -2.15 -12.90
N ASP A 67 7.18 -2.23 -12.82
CA ASP A 67 6.36 -2.81 -13.88
C ASP A 67 6.52 -2.09 -15.23
N ALA A 68 6.78 -0.78 -15.20
CA ALA A 68 7.04 0.02 -16.39
C ALA A 68 8.46 -0.16 -16.96
N ASN A 69 9.47 -0.39 -16.11
CA ASN A 69 10.90 -0.27 -16.46
C ASN A 69 11.75 -1.55 -16.24
N GLY A 70 11.18 -2.65 -15.74
CA GLY A 70 11.85 -3.97 -15.65
C GLY A 70 12.78 -4.19 -14.44
N THR A 71 12.78 -3.35 -13.41
CA THR A 71 13.72 -3.44 -12.28
C THR A 71 13.22 -4.34 -11.12
N ASN A 72 13.83 -5.51 -10.90
CA ASN A 72 13.32 -6.57 -9.99
C ASN A 72 13.44 -6.30 -8.47
N HIS A 73 14.07 -5.22 -8.00
CA HIS A 73 14.36 -5.06 -6.56
C HIS A 73 13.12 -4.82 -5.69
N TRP A 74 12.13 -4.06 -6.16
CA TRP A 74 10.88 -3.90 -5.41
C TRP A 74 10.08 -5.20 -5.32
N MET A 75 10.16 -6.07 -6.32
CA MET A 75 9.57 -7.41 -6.22
C MET A 75 10.26 -8.22 -5.12
N LYS A 76 11.59 -8.21 -5.03
CA LYS A 76 12.32 -8.88 -3.94
C LYS A 76 11.96 -8.33 -2.56
N PHE A 77 11.73 -7.02 -2.44
CA PHE A 77 11.21 -6.43 -1.21
C PHE A 77 9.86 -7.03 -0.81
N PHE A 78 8.89 -7.10 -1.73
CA PHE A 78 7.58 -7.68 -1.43
C PHE A 78 7.62 -9.20 -1.24
N GLU A 79 8.46 -9.94 -1.96
CA GLU A 79 8.71 -11.37 -1.71
C GLU A 79 9.19 -11.59 -0.27
N ARG A 80 10.09 -10.72 0.22
CA ARG A 80 10.54 -10.74 1.60
C ARG A 80 9.43 -10.36 2.57
N ALA A 81 8.65 -9.33 2.28
CA ALA A 81 7.54 -8.91 3.13
C ALA A 81 6.49 -10.02 3.29
N VAL A 82 6.13 -10.72 2.20
CA VAL A 82 5.28 -11.92 2.24
C VAL A 82 5.90 -12.98 3.14
N HIS A 83 7.19 -13.26 3.00
CA HIS A 83 7.88 -14.24 3.84
C HIS A 83 7.83 -13.87 5.34
N ILE A 84 8.08 -12.61 5.71
CA ILE A 84 8.01 -12.13 7.11
C ILE A 84 6.65 -12.45 7.74
N VAL A 85 5.59 -12.29 6.96
CA VAL A 85 4.20 -12.44 7.38
C VAL A 85 3.76 -13.91 7.43
N ASP A 86 4.13 -14.72 6.44
CA ASP A 86 3.58 -16.06 6.27
C ASP A 86 4.54 -17.20 6.68
N CYS A 87 5.79 -16.90 7.00
CA CYS A 87 6.78 -17.92 7.37
C CYS A 87 6.37 -18.67 8.66
N LYS A 88 6.20 -20.00 8.53
CA LYS A 88 5.88 -20.90 9.66
C LYS A 88 7.12 -21.45 10.37
N ASN A 89 8.32 -21.09 9.93
CA ASN A 89 9.55 -21.57 10.55
C ASN A 89 9.80 -20.79 11.85
N ALA A 90 9.67 -21.46 12.99
CA ALA A 90 9.92 -20.89 14.32
C ALA A 90 11.36 -20.37 14.52
N ARG A 91 12.32 -20.84 13.70
CA ARG A 91 13.71 -20.37 13.70
C ARG A 91 13.98 -19.28 12.67
N CYS A 92 12.94 -18.80 11.97
CA CYS A 92 13.10 -17.68 11.06
C CYS A 92 13.52 -16.44 11.85
N PRO A 93 14.64 -15.77 11.50
CA PRO A 93 15.05 -14.53 12.17
C PRO A 93 14.07 -13.38 11.96
N TYR A 94 13.11 -13.54 11.04
CA TYR A 94 12.10 -12.55 10.69
C TYR A 94 10.69 -12.93 11.10
N LEU A 95 10.52 -13.66 12.21
CA LEU A 95 9.19 -14.00 12.71
C LEU A 95 8.41 -12.71 13.03
N SER A 96 7.34 -12.44 12.28
CA SER A 96 6.50 -11.25 12.47
C SER A 96 5.89 -11.22 13.87
N THR A 97 5.76 -10.02 14.42
CA THR A 97 5.03 -9.77 15.67
C THR A 97 3.63 -9.22 15.35
N THR A 98 2.69 -9.37 16.28
CA THR A 98 1.35 -8.77 16.15
C THR A 98 1.42 -7.25 15.92
N ALA A 99 2.38 -6.57 16.55
CA ALA A 99 2.60 -5.13 16.36
C ALA A 99 3.05 -4.79 14.94
N TYR A 100 4.02 -5.53 14.40
CA TYR A 100 4.46 -5.38 13.01
C TYR A 100 3.30 -5.61 12.02
N MET A 101 2.55 -6.69 12.22
CA MET A 101 1.40 -7.03 11.39
C MET A 101 0.35 -5.93 11.41
N LYS A 102 0.06 -5.35 12.58
CA LYS A 102 -0.90 -4.26 12.71
C LYS A 102 -0.48 -3.02 11.92
N VAL A 103 0.73 -2.52 12.12
CA VAL A 103 1.23 -1.32 11.43
C VAL A 103 1.31 -1.55 9.93
N CYS A 104 1.84 -2.71 9.52
CA CYS A 104 1.95 -3.06 8.12
C CYS A 104 0.57 -3.12 7.44
N LYS A 105 -0.44 -3.66 8.14
CA LYS A 105 -1.82 -3.69 7.64
C LYS A 105 -2.38 -2.27 7.47
N GLU A 106 -2.28 -1.45 8.49
CA GLU A 106 -2.78 -0.06 8.47
C GLU A 106 -2.17 0.75 7.31
N ARG A 107 -0.86 0.60 7.08
CA ARG A 107 -0.17 1.23 5.95
C ARG A 107 -0.60 0.66 4.61
N LEU A 108 -0.75 -0.66 4.50
CA LEU A 108 -1.15 -1.32 3.27
C LEU A 108 -2.58 -0.94 2.83
N GLU A 109 -3.51 -0.82 3.77
CA GLU A 109 -4.89 -0.41 3.51
C GLU A 109 -4.97 0.96 2.81
N ALA A 110 -4.07 1.89 3.15
CA ALA A 110 -4.02 3.23 2.55
C ALA A 110 -3.63 3.21 1.07
N VAL A 111 -2.76 2.27 0.68
CA VAL A 111 -2.17 2.21 -0.67
C VAL A 111 -2.71 1.06 -1.53
N TYR A 112 -3.54 0.17 -0.96
CA TYR A 112 -4.08 -1.03 -1.63
C TYR A 112 -4.69 -0.74 -3.01
N PHE A 113 -5.72 0.11 -3.04
CA PHE A 113 -6.46 0.41 -4.26
C PHE A 113 -5.67 1.25 -5.27
N PRO A 114 -5.01 2.36 -4.90
CA PRO A 114 -4.21 3.14 -5.84
C PRO A 114 -3.16 2.28 -6.56
N THR A 115 -2.47 1.43 -5.81
CA THR A 115 -1.41 0.56 -6.33
C THR A 115 -1.98 -0.54 -7.23
N GLY A 116 -2.98 -1.29 -6.75
CA GLY A 116 -3.60 -2.34 -7.55
C GLY A 116 -4.24 -1.81 -8.84
N TYR A 117 -4.86 -0.63 -8.78
CA TYR A 117 -5.39 0.03 -9.96
C TYR A 117 -4.29 0.43 -10.96
N ALA A 118 -3.18 0.99 -10.48
CA ALA A 118 -2.06 1.36 -11.34
C ALA A 118 -1.42 0.14 -12.00
N LEU A 119 -1.19 -0.95 -11.25
CA LEU A 119 -0.67 -2.21 -11.78
C LEU A 119 -1.59 -2.81 -12.85
N ARG A 120 -2.92 -2.83 -12.62
CA ARG A 120 -3.88 -3.33 -13.62
C ARG A 120 -3.97 -2.44 -14.85
N LYS A 121 -3.93 -1.11 -14.68
CA LYS A 121 -4.03 -0.13 -15.78
C LYS A 121 -2.83 -0.24 -16.74
N ASN A 122 -1.65 -0.55 -16.22
CA ASN A 122 -0.44 -0.66 -17.03
C ASN A 122 -0.39 -1.95 -17.88
N GLY A 123 -1.38 -2.85 -17.74
CA GLY A 123 -1.47 -4.12 -18.46
C GLY A 123 -0.41 -5.13 -17.99
N PRO A 124 -0.48 -6.39 -18.40
CA PRO A 124 0.49 -7.41 -18.00
C PRO A 124 1.81 -7.22 -18.76
N LYS A 125 2.57 -6.18 -18.44
CA LYS A 125 4.01 -6.16 -18.76
C LYS A 125 4.75 -7.14 -17.87
N ASN A 126 4.29 -7.30 -16.62
CA ASN A 126 4.79 -8.31 -15.71
C ASN A 126 3.67 -8.82 -14.77
N PRO A 127 2.96 -9.91 -15.09
CA PRO A 127 1.87 -10.42 -14.25
C PRO A 127 2.31 -10.77 -12.82
N LYS A 128 3.61 -10.98 -12.59
CA LYS A 128 4.17 -11.29 -11.28
C LYS A 128 4.09 -10.11 -10.31
N THR A 129 4.13 -8.85 -10.77
CA THR A 129 4.06 -7.67 -9.86
C THR A 129 2.68 -7.57 -9.21
N LEU A 130 1.62 -7.70 -10.01
CA LEU A 130 0.23 -7.71 -9.53
C LEU A 130 -0.03 -8.93 -8.63
N GLN A 131 0.40 -10.13 -9.05
CA GLN A 131 0.24 -11.34 -8.25
C GLN A 131 0.90 -11.20 -6.88
N LEU A 132 2.11 -10.65 -6.83
CA LEU A 132 2.85 -10.46 -5.59
C LEU A 132 2.19 -9.40 -4.68
N TRP A 133 1.68 -8.31 -5.26
CA TRP A 133 0.90 -7.31 -4.53
C TRP A 133 -0.36 -7.91 -3.90
N GLU A 134 -1.12 -8.69 -4.67
CA GLU A 134 -2.35 -9.35 -4.21
C GLU A 134 -2.06 -10.45 -3.19
N GLN A 135 -0.97 -11.22 -3.36
CA GLN A 135 -0.51 -12.19 -2.38
C GLN A 135 -0.15 -11.51 -1.05
N PHE A 136 0.61 -10.42 -1.09
CA PHE A 136 0.98 -9.66 0.10
C PHE A 136 -0.25 -9.10 0.82
N ALA A 137 -1.20 -8.52 0.08
CA ALA A 137 -2.45 -8.04 0.65
C ALA A 137 -3.27 -9.17 1.29
N SER A 138 -3.37 -10.32 0.63
CA SER A 138 -4.07 -11.50 1.14
C SER A 138 -3.50 -11.99 2.47
N VAL A 139 -2.16 -12.16 2.58
CA VAL A 139 -1.54 -12.61 3.84
C VAL A 139 -1.69 -11.59 4.98
N MET A 140 -1.87 -10.30 4.65
CA MET A 140 -2.16 -9.24 5.62
C MET A 140 -3.65 -9.13 5.97
N GLY A 141 -4.52 -9.94 5.36
CA GLY A 141 -5.97 -9.83 5.50
C GLY A 141 -6.52 -8.48 5.01
N VAL A 142 -5.94 -7.98 3.91
CA VAL A 142 -6.37 -6.78 3.19
C VAL A 142 -6.89 -7.20 1.83
N ASP A 143 -8.18 -6.99 1.60
CA ASP A 143 -8.82 -7.19 0.30
C ASP A 143 -9.87 -6.10 0.05
N GLU A 144 -10.34 -6.02 -1.20
CA GLU A 144 -11.31 -5.02 -1.63
C GLU A 144 -12.62 -5.07 -0.82
N ALA A 145 -13.15 -6.26 -0.54
CA ALA A 145 -14.42 -6.40 0.17
C ALA A 145 -14.30 -5.99 1.65
N ALA A 146 -13.22 -6.40 2.31
CA ALA A 146 -12.91 -6.03 3.69
C ALA A 146 -12.74 -4.51 3.83
N LEU A 147 -12.00 -3.88 2.93
CA LEU A 147 -11.80 -2.43 2.93
C LEU A 147 -13.11 -1.66 2.69
N LEU A 148 -13.89 -2.07 1.70
CA LEU A 148 -15.17 -1.42 1.42
C LEU A 148 -16.14 -1.57 2.59
N THR A 149 -16.16 -2.74 3.25
CA THR A 149 -16.98 -2.98 4.44
C THR A 149 -16.54 -2.07 5.59
N LYS A 150 -15.23 -2.00 5.85
CA LYS A 150 -14.64 -1.09 6.85
C LYS A 150 -15.02 0.36 6.58
N TRP A 151 -14.84 0.84 5.36
CA TRP A 151 -15.14 2.24 5.01
C TRP A 151 -16.62 2.59 5.14
N LYS A 152 -17.52 1.64 4.84
CA LYS A 152 -18.96 1.84 5.06
C LYS A 152 -19.26 1.97 6.56
N ALA A 153 -18.71 1.08 7.39
CA ALA A 153 -18.89 1.11 8.84
C ALA A 153 -18.34 2.40 9.46
N ASP A 154 -17.16 2.83 9.01
CA ASP A 154 -16.47 4.02 9.49
C ASP A 154 -17.01 5.33 8.88
N LYS A 155 -18.07 5.25 8.05
CA LYS A 155 -18.66 6.39 7.32
C LYS A 155 -17.64 7.16 6.47
N GLN A 156 -16.68 6.45 5.90
CA GLN A 156 -15.66 7.01 5.01
C GLN A 156 -16.11 6.96 3.54
N CYS A 157 -15.46 7.77 2.71
CA CYS A 157 -15.69 7.76 1.27
C CYS A 157 -15.45 6.35 0.68
N CYS A 158 -16.47 5.81 0.01
CA CYS A 158 -16.46 4.48 -0.58
C CYS A 158 -15.81 4.42 -1.98
N ASN A 159 -15.43 5.57 -2.56
CA ASN A 159 -14.67 5.57 -3.82
C ASN A 159 -13.24 5.06 -3.57
N PRO A 160 -12.83 3.91 -4.14
CA PRO A 160 -11.53 3.33 -3.86
C PRO A 160 -10.34 4.20 -4.29
N LEU A 161 -10.55 5.08 -5.28
CA LEU A 161 -9.53 6.00 -5.81
C LEU A 161 -9.72 7.44 -5.31
N CYS A 162 -10.34 7.62 -4.15
CA CYS A 162 -10.58 8.94 -3.60
C CYS A 162 -9.26 9.62 -3.18
N LYS A 163 -8.91 10.72 -3.83
CA LYS A 163 -7.73 11.55 -3.50
C LYS A 163 -7.83 12.28 -2.16
N ARG A 164 -9.05 12.39 -1.62
CA ARG A 164 -9.37 13.02 -0.33
C ARG A 164 -9.35 12.03 0.84
N ARG A 165 -8.96 10.77 0.58
CA ARG A 165 -8.82 9.76 1.63
C ARG A 165 -7.66 10.17 2.55
N GLY A 166 -7.91 10.20 3.86
CA GLY A 166 -6.92 10.66 4.84
C GLY A 166 -7.11 12.11 5.31
N GLU A 167 -8.12 12.84 4.82
CA GLU A 167 -8.52 14.16 5.35
C GLU A 167 -9.03 14.13 6.82
N GLY A 168 -8.93 12.98 7.49
CA GLY A 168 -9.29 12.80 8.90
C GLY A 168 -10.78 12.61 9.16
N PRO A 169 -11.17 12.44 10.43
CA PRO A 169 -12.55 12.18 10.84
C PRO A 169 -13.51 13.35 10.56
N ASN A 170 -12.99 14.56 10.32
CA ASN A 170 -13.77 15.76 10.06
C ASN A 170 -14.09 15.98 8.57
N ALA A 171 -13.65 15.07 7.70
CA ALA A 171 -13.91 15.19 6.27
C ALA A 171 -15.43 15.10 5.99
N ILE A 172 -15.97 16.12 5.32
CA ILE A 172 -17.39 16.15 5.00
C ILE A 172 -17.68 15.11 3.91
N VAL A 173 -18.50 14.12 4.25
CA VAL A 173 -19.03 13.13 3.32
C VAL A 173 -20.55 13.23 3.19
N MET A 174 -21.06 12.97 1.99
CA MET A 174 -22.47 12.85 1.68
C MET A 174 -22.86 11.39 1.48
N LYS A 175 -24.06 11.02 1.92
CA LYS A 175 -24.63 9.69 1.65
C LYS A 175 -25.08 9.58 0.20
N CYS A 176 -25.04 8.37 -0.34
CA CYS A 176 -25.78 8.07 -1.56
C CYS A 176 -27.27 8.32 -1.32
N THR A 177 -27.90 9.17 -2.12
CA THR A 177 -29.31 9.55 -1.94
C THR A 177 -30.28 8.39 -2.18
N ALA A 178 -29.89 7.39 -2.97
CA ALA A 178 -30.72 6.24 -3.28
C ALA A 178 -30.72 5.18 -2.15
N CYS A 179 -29.56 4.60 -1.83
CA CYS A 179 -29.47 3.51 -0.87
C CYS A 179 -29.17 3.95 0.57
N GLN A 180 -28.72 5.19 0.77
CA GLN A 180 -28.33 5.76 2.08
C GLN A 180 -27.28 4.98 2.90
N SER A 181 -26.66 3.95 2.31
CA SER A 181 -25.79 2.99 3.00
C SER A 181 -24.29 3.20 2.75
N VAL A 182 -23.94 4.06 1.79
CA VAL A 182 -22.55 4.39 1.44
C VAL A 182 -22.33 5.90 1.44
N TYR A 183 -21.08 6.30 1.63
CA TYR A 183 -20.67 7.70 1.80
C TYR A 183 -19.65 8.09 0.74
N TYR A 184 -19.64 9.36 0.34
CA TYR A 184 -18.71 9.92 -0.65
C TYR A 184 -18.32 11.35 -0.28
N HIS A 185 -17.10 11.78 -0.57
CA HIS A 185 -16.69 13.20 -0.39
C HIS A 185 -17.41 14.19 -1.34
N GLY A 186 -18.24 13.69 -2.26
CA GLY A 186 -18.97 14.50 -3.23
C GLY A 186 -19.43 13.69 -4.44
N SER A 187 -20.22 14.33 -5.30
CA SER A 187 -20.77 13.72 -6.52
C SER A 187 -19.69 13.19 -7.46
N ALA A 188 -18.50 13.79 -7.49
CA ALA A 188 -17.36 13.31 -8.26
C ALA A 188 -16.91 11.90 -7.83
N CYS A 189 -16.81 11.65 -6.51
CA CYS A 189 -16.46 10.34 -5.98
C CYS A 189 -17.57 9.31 -6.22
N GLN A 190 -18.83 9.71 -6.06
CA GLN A 190 -19.97 8.85 -6.35
C GLN A 190 -20.02 8.44 -7.83
N LYS A 191 -19.84 9.39 -8.76
CA LYS A 191 -19.83 9.13 -10.21
C LYS A 191 -18.68 8.18 -10.60
N ALA A 192 -17.49 8.38 -10.05
CA ALA A 192 -16.33 7.52 -10.30
C ALA A 192 -16.57 6.07 -9.83
N ASP A 193 -17.22 5.90 -8.67
CA ASP A 193 -17.52 4.60 -8.09
C ASP A 193 -18.81 3.95 -8.66
N TRP A 194 -19.61 4.70 -9.45
CA TRP A 194 -20.95 4.28 -9.87
C TRP A 194 -20.98 2.95 -10.60
N LYS A 195 -19.97 2.65 -11.45
CA LYS A 195 -19.91 1.39 -12.19
C LYS A 195 -19.91 0.16 -11.26
N ARG A 196 -19.25 0.26 -10.10
CA ARG A 196 -19.21 -0.77 -9.06
C ARG A 196 -20.45 -0.67 -8.18
N HIS A 197 -20.71 0.52 -7.63
CA HIS A 197 -21.78 0.76 -6.66
C HIS A 197 -23.18 0.45 -7.20
N LYS A 198 -23.47 0.68 -8.50
CA LYS A 198 -24.81 0.46 -9.08
C LYS A 198 -25.39 -0.93 -8.82
N HIS A 199 -24.54 -1.96 -8.68
CA HIS A 199 -24.97 -3.33 -8.44
C HIS A 199 -25.38 -3.58 -6.99
N GLU A 200 -24.76 -2.86 -6.05
CA GLU A 200 -25.09 -2.90 -4.62
C GLU A 200 -26.27 -1.96 -4.31
N CYS A 201 -26.30 -0.79 -4.96
CA CYS A 201 -27.31 0.25 -4.74
C CYS A 201 -28.74 -0.25 -5.02
N LYS A 202 -28.90 -1.09 -6.05
CA LYS A 202 -30.21 -1.65 -6.44
C LYS A 202 -30.74 -2.74 -5.50
N LYS A 203 -29.88 -3.26 -4.61
CA LYS A 203 -30.22 -4.35 -3.68
C LYS A 203 -30.58 -3.83 -2.27
N ALA A 204 -30.41 -2.54 -2.04
CA ALA A 204 -30.62 -1.88 -0.75
C ALA A 204 -32.05 -1.36 -0.60
#